data_AF-A0A3B9Y749-F1
#
_entry.id   AF-A0A3B9Y749-F1
#
_cell.length_a   1.000
_cell.length_b   1.000
_cell.length_c   1.000
_cell.angle_alpha   90.00
_cell.angle_beta   90.00
_cell.angle_gamma   90.00
#
_symmetry.space_group_name_H-M   'P 1'
#
loop_
_entity.id
_entity.type
_entity.pdbx_description
1 polymer ?
#
loop_
_entity_poly.entity_id
_entity_poly.type
_entity_poly.pdbx_seq_one_letter_code
_entity_poly.pdbx_strand_id
1 'polypeptide(L)'
;MYILVTLALLIISVIGHIRLISEVGKTFGGFFWAINTDNQVVIVSLLPQISSFGASASSLTNTDQFIGIDVKNRNGATSYSWKQNQLRPAIVPLATAYKYARPGDSITYTILHSNNTTEQATLPALQFSWGMWFENYGLALLAGISWLLVGTLLLVTAQDWTGAVESITLLPPAMLFLLYSHWGNVQQAYPADIVFQLLWVPSFALLGAAFIHLSLTYRPEAMRTPRRPRLMIDGLPYLPLIALVAFECSSFLIFGSVAARPNLIVALGYGVFGGVLSFVIGIISLLRVSRILPGARIPHNVRRRLGDLLTL
;
A
#
# COMPACT_ATOMS: atom_id res chain seq x y z
N MET A 1 -3.77 -9.51 22.97
CA MET A 1 -3.49 -9.79 21.54
C MET A 1 -3.25 -8.50 20.74
N TYR A 2 -4.19 -7.54 20.71
CA TYR A 2 -4.04 -6.30 19.92
C TYR A 2 -2.76 -5.52 20.24
N ILE A 3 -2.41 -5.32 21.52
CA ILE A 3 -1.17 -4.64 21.94
C ILE A 3 0.09 -5.34 21.39
N LEU A 4 0.11 -6.67 21.33
CA LEU A 4 1.24 -7.42 20.78
C LEU A 4 1.36 -7.20 19.26
N VAL A 5 0.23 -7.18 18.54
CA VAL A 5 0.19 -6.88 17.11
C VAL A 5 0.65 -5.46 16.84
N THR A 6 0.15 -4.48 17.60
CA THR A 6 0.58 -3.08 17.57
C THR A 6 2.09 -2.94 17.78
N LEU A 7 2.64 -3.60 18.81
CA LEU A 7 4.07 -3.55 19.09
C LEU A 7 4.90 -4.19 17.96
N ALA A 8 4.46 -5.34 17.45
CA ALA A 8 5.14 -6.01 16.34
C ALA A 8 5.14 -5.13 15.08
N LEU A 9 4.02 -4.49 14.74
CA LEU A 9 3.92 -3.57 13.61
C LEU A 9 4.85 -2.36 13.76
N LEU A 10 4.95 -1.79 14.96
CA LEU A 10 5.88 -0.69 15.23
C LEU A 10 7.34 -1.12 15.08
N ILE A 11 7.71 -2.28 15.61
CA ILE A 11 9.07 -2.82 15.47
C ILE A 11 9.41 -3.04 14.00
N ILE A 12 8.52 -3.70 13.25
CA ILE A 12 8.71 -3.94 11.81
C ILE A 12 8.84 -2.61 11.08
N SER A 13 7.94 -1.65 11.33
CA SER A 13 7.99 -0.31 10.73
C SER A 13 9.32 0.39 11.00
N VAL A 14 9.79 0.40 12.25
CA VAL A 14 11.08 1.00 12.64
C VAL A 14 12.24 0.39 11.86
N ILE A 15 12.28 -0.92 11.69
CA ILE A 15 13.33 -1.60 10.91
C ILE A 15 13.34 -1.08 9.46
N GLY A 16 12.16 -0.95 8.83
CA GLY A 16 12.03 -0.43 7.47
C GLY A 16 12.47 1.04 7.37
N HIS A 17 12.11 1.87 8.34
CA HIS A 17 12.53 3.27 8.37
C HIS A 17 14.02 3.46 8.63
N ILE A 18 14.64 2.69 9.53
CA ILE A 18 16.09 2.72 9.75
C ILE A 18 16.84 2.38 8.45
N ARG A 19 16.37 1.36 7.71
CA ARG A 19 16.93 1.03 6.40
C ARG A 19 16.85 2.22 5.44
N LEU A 20 15.69 2.84 5.28
CA LEU A 20 15.50 3.98 4.38
C LEU A 20 16.32 5.21 4.80
N ILE A 21 16.43 5.48 6.10
CA ILE A 21 17.27 6.56 6.62
C ILE A 21 18.75 6.32 6.27
N SER A 22 19.20 5.06 6.27
CA SER A 22 20.57 4.72 5.83
C SER A 22 20.84 4.97 4.34
N GLU A 23 19.81 5.25 3.54
CA GLU A 23 19.93 5.63 2.13
C GLU A 23 20.10 7.15 1.95
N VAL A 24 19.86 7.95 3.00
CA VAL A 24 20.04 9.40 2.96
C VAL A 24 21.50 9.73 2.62
N GLY A 25 21.68 10.65 1.67
CA GLY A 25 22.98 11.05 1.13
C GLY A 25 23.45 10.21 -0.04
N LYS A 26 22.76 9.12 -0.42
CA LYS A 26 23.15 8.30 -1.57
C LYS A 26 22.49 8.77 -2.87
N THR A 27 23.18 8.55 -3.99
CA THR A 27 22.68 8.88 -5.33
C THR A 27 21.62 7.87 -5.79
N PHE A 28 20.61 8.35 -6.51
CA PHE A 28 19.57 7.54 -7.16
C PHE A 28 19.02 8.20 -8.42
N GLY A 29 18.23 7.46 -9.20
CA GLY A 29 17.77 7.88 -10.52
C GLY A 29 16.42 8.57 -10.59
N GLY A 30 16.02 9.29 -9.54
CA GLY A 30 14.86 10.20 -9.61
C GLY A 30 13.48 9.54 -9.56
N PHE A 31 13.38 8.25 -9.24
CA PHE A 31 12.13 7.59 -8.88
C PHE A 31 12.27 6.92 -7.51
N PHE A 32 11.17 6.85 -6.74
CA PHE A 32 11.19 6.26 -5.40
C PHE A 32 10.72 4.78 -5.38
N TRP A 33 10.26 4.26 -6.54
CA TRP A 33 9.53 3.00 -6.59
C TRP A 33 10.00 2.10 -7.73
N ALA A 34 10.49 0.92 -7.36
CA ALA A 34 10.77 -0.20 -8.24
C ALA A 34 10.48 -1.50 -7.47
N ILE A 35 9.38 -2.18 -7.77
CA ILE A 35 9.06 -3.47 -7.15
C ILE A 35 9.51 -4.57 -8.10
N ASN A 36 10.29 -5.52 -7.60
CA ASN A 36 10.55 -6.74 -8.36
C ASN A 36 9.46 -7.77 -8.05
N THR A 37 8.41 -7.79 -8.87
CA THR A 37 7.43 -8.89 -8.86
C THR A 37 7.81 -9.90 -9.93
N ASP A 38 8.13 -11.12 -9.53
CA ASP A 38 8.36 -12.24 -10.46
C ASP A 38 9.48 -11.98 -11.49
N ASN A 39 10.60 -11.38 -11.05
CA ASN A 39 11.74 -10.96 -11.88
C ASN A 39 11.46 -9.82 -12.87
N GLN A 40 10.37 -9.07 -12.67
CA GLN A 40 10.01 -7.90 -13.46
C GLN A 40 9.97 -6.67 -12.55
N VAL A 41 10.69 -5.62 -12.93
CA VAL A 41 10.73 -4.36 -12.17
C VAL A 41 9.61 -3.44 -12.63
N VAL A 42 8.67 -3.21 -11.74
CA VAL A 42 7.50 -2.34 -11.90
C VAL A 42 7.80 -0.96 -11.30
N ILE A 43 7.61 0.11 -12.08
CA ILE A 43 7.90 1.49 -11.66
C ILE A 43 6.61 2.22 -11.36
N VAL A 44 6.53 2.92 -10.21
CA VAL A 44 5.24 3.44 -9.74
C VAL A 44 5.23 4.92 -9.36
N SER A 45 6.37 5.58 -9.10
CA SER A 45 6.32 7.00 -8.74
C SER A 45 7.59 7.77 -9.08
N LEU A 46 7.40 8.89 -9.77
CA LEU A 46 8.39 9.92 -10.04
C LEU A 46 8.31 11.05 -9.03
N LEU A 47 9.39 11.83 -8.92
CA LEU A 47 9.25 13.17 -8.36
C LEU A 47 8.27 14.00 -9.22
N PRO A 48 7.32 14.74 -8.61
CA PRO A 48 6.37 15.59 -9.34
C PRO A 48 7.02 16.71 -10.18
N GLN A 49 8.33 16.90 -10.03
CA GLN A 49 9.12 17.93 -10.71
C GLN A 49 9.80 17.43 -12.00
N ILE A 50 9.66 16.15 -12.37
CA ILE A 50 10.32 15.59 -13.55
C ILE A 50 9.27 15.26 -14.63
N SER A 51 9.47 15.82 -15.82
CA SER A 51 8.60 15.62 -16.99
C SER A 51 8.45 14.13 -17.33
N SER A 52 7.21 13.72 -17.62
CA SER A 52 6.73 12.41 -18.07
C SER A 52 7.78 11.29 -18.16
N PHE A 53 7.81 10.43 -17.15
CA PHE A 53 8.31 9.08 -17.30
C PHE A 53 7.17 8.25 -17.88
N GLY A 54 7.33 7.74 -19.10
CA GLY A 54 6.27 6.99 -19.78
C GLY A 54 5.87 5.66 -19.13
N ALA A 55 6.48 5.25 -18.01
CA ALA A 55 5.89 4.20 -17.19
C ALA A 55 4.70 4.77 -16.39
N SER A 56 3.49 4.43 -16.84
CA SER A 56 2.26 4.79 -16.12
C SER A 56 2.14 4.01 -14.80
N ALA A 57 1.37 4.56 -13.84
CA ALA A 57 0.99 3.86 -12.60
C ALA A 57 0.29 2.51 -12.84
N SER A 58 -0.17 2.23 -14.08
CA SER A 58 -0.67 0.91 -14.49
C SER A 58 0.41 -0.18 -14.56
N SER A 59 1.69 0.15 -14.37
CA SER A 59 2.82 -0.78 -14.32
C SER A 59 2.64 -1.87 -13.24
N LEU A 60 1.93 -1.60 -12.13
CA LEU A 60 1.56 -2.61 -11.12
C LEU A 60 0.71 -3.77 -11.68
N THR A 61 0.01 -3.51 -12.78
CA THR A 61 -0.84 -4.46 -13.50
C THR A 61 -0.32 -4.81 -14.89
N ASN A 62 0.68 -4.09 -15.41
CA ASN A 62 1.27 -4.27 -16.75
C ASN A 62 2.65 -4.94 -16.72
N THR A 63 3.05 -5.58 -17.82
CA THR A 63 4.33 -6.31 -17.95
C THR A 63 5.48 -5.42 -18.39
N ASP A 64 5.47 -4.15 -18.00
CA ASP A 64 6.51 -3.20 -18.39
C ASP A 64 7.82 -3.56 -17.68
N GLN A 65 8.94 -3.52 -18.40
CA GLN A 65 10.23 -4.01 -17.91
C GLN A 65 11.37 -3.07 -18.28
N PHE A 66 12.29 -2.83 -17.34
CA PHE A 66 13.56 -2.21 -17.70
C PHE A 66 14.45 -3.21 -18.45
N ILE A 67 14.76 -2.88 -19.70
CA ILE A 67 15.65 -3.66 -20.55
C ILE A 67 17.01 -2.97 -20.76
N GLY A 68 17.19 -1.75 -20.25
CA GLY A 68 18.46 -1.04 -20.33
C GLY A 68 18.60 0.13 -19.36
N ILE A 69 19.83 0.39 -18.95
CA ILE A 69 20.22 1.53 -18.12
C ILE A 69 21.54 2.07 -18.64
N ASP A 70 21.57 3.35 -19.02
CA ASP A 70 22.78 4.07 -19.39
C ASP A 70 22.98 5.25 -18.43
N VAL A 71 24.17 5.37 -17.84
CA VAL A 71 24.56 6.53 -17.02
C VAL A 71 25.57 7.33 -17.82
N LYS A 72 25.27 8.62 -18.01
CA LYS A 72 26.19 9.56 -18.65
C LYS A 72 26.55 10.66 -17.66
N ASN A 73 27.84 10.97 -17.60
CA ASN A 73 28.32 12.08 -16.79
C ASN A 73 27.88 13.44 -17.40
N ARG A 74 28.09 14.53 -16.66
CA ARG A 74 27.84 15.90 -17.14
C ARG A 74 28.52 16.28 -18.47
N ASN A 75 29.58 15.57 -18.86
CA ASN A 75 30.29 15.79 -20.11
C ASN A 75 29.74 14.92 -21.27
N GLY A 76 28.66 14.17 -21.03
CA GLY A 76 28.02 13.30 -22.01
C GLY A 76 28.69 11.93 -22.20
N ALA A 77 29.76 11.63 -21.46
CA ALA A 77 30.46 10.36 -21.54
C ALA A 77 29.76 9.28 -20.70
N THR A 78 29.58 8.09 -21.27
CA THR A 78 28.95 6.95 -20.61
C THR A 78 29.84 6.42 -19.50
N SER A 79 29.38 6.49 -18.25
CA SER A 79 30.07 5.92 -17.08
C SER A 79 29.60 4.50 -16.75
N TYR A 80 28.39 4.13 -17.16
CA TYR A 80 27.83 2.79 -17.00
C TYR A 80 26.82 2.51 -18.11
N SER A 81 26.79 1.28 -18.61
CA SER A 81 25.77 0.81 -19.55
C SER A 81 25.43 -0.63 -19.23
N TRP A 82 24.14 -0.91 -19.13
CA TRP A 82 23.59 -2.24 -18.98
C TRP A 82 22.45 -2.41 -19.95
N LYS A 83 22.40 -3.56 -20.63
CA LYS A 83 21.29 -3.98 -21.47
C LYS A 83 20.96 -5.42 -21.16
N GLN A 84 19.67 -5.71 -21.06
CA GLN A 84 19.18 -7.06 -20.83
C GLN A 84 19.40 -7.90 -22.08
N ASN A 85 20.02 -9.07 -21.91
CA ASN A 85 20.14 -10.05 -22.98
C ASN A 85 18.88 -10.93 -22.97
N GLN A 86 18.19 -11.05 -24.12
CA GLN A 86 16.84 -11.63 -24.26
C GLN A 86 16.68 -13.07 -23.71
N LEU A 87 17.78 -13.78 -23.49
CA LEU A 87 17.78 -15.20 -23.14
C LEU A 87 17.42 -15.50 -21.67
N ARG A 88 17.53 -14.52 -20.74
CA ARG A 88 17.14 -14.72 -19.33
C ARG A 88 16.63 -13.42 -18.69
N PRO A 89 15.50 -13.44 -17.96
CA PRO A 89 15.13 -12.36 -17.04
C PRO A 89 16.26 -12.17 -16.03
N ALA A 90 16.87 -10.99 -15.99
CA ALA A 90 17.94 -10.65 -15.06
C ALA A 90 17.46 -9.54 -14.12
N ILE A 91 17.88 -9.62 -12.86
CA ILE A 91 17.62 -8.56 -11.88
C ILE A 91 18.25 -7.27 -12.41
N VAL A 92 17.44 -6.23 -12.57
CA VAL A 92 17.87 -4.93 -13.09
C VAL A 92 18.90 -4.34 -12.10
N PRO A 93 20.15 -4.06 -12.54
CA PRO A 93 21.24 -3.70 -11.63
C PRO A 93 21.22 -2.20 -11.27
N LEU A 94 20.10 -1.72 -10.72
CA LEU A 94 19.90 -0.31 -10.33
C LEU A 94 20.99 0.18 -9.36
N ALA A 95 21.26 -0.60 -8.31
CA ALA A 95 22.27 -0.25 -7.30
C ALA A 95 23.67 -0.11 -7.91
N THR A 96 23.99 -0.93 -8.91
CA THR A 96 25.27 -0.83 -9.62
C THR A 96 25.31 0.43 -10.48
N ALA A 97 24.26 0.70 -11.27
CA ALA A 97 24.18 1.92 -12.08
C ALA A 97 24.35 3.18 -11.22
N TYR A 98 23.71 3.24 -10.05
CA TYR A 98 23.78 4.39 -9.15
C TYR A 98 25.13 4.60 -8.48
N LYS A 99 25.96 3.57 -8.36
CA LYS A 99 27.36 3.72 -7.91
C LYS A 99 28.22 4.49 -8.92
N TYR A 100 27.88 4.42 -10.20
CA TYR A 100 28.57 5.14 -11.29
C TYR A 100 27.96 6.51 -11.60
N ALA A 101 26.87 6.88 -10.93
CA ALA A 101 26.19 8.15 -11.08
C ALA A 101 26.57 9.13 -9.97
N ARG A 102 26.79 10.39 -10.32
CA ARG A 102 26.93 11.51 -9.38
C ARG A 102 25.71 12.44 -9.48
N PRO A 103 25.36 13.18 -8.42
CA PRO A 103 24.27 14.15 -8.50
C PRO A 103 24.44 15.12 -9.68
N GLY A 104 23.42 15.20 -10.54
CA GLY A 104 23.39 15.99 -11.78
C GLY A 104 23.91 15.26 -13.04
N ASP A 105 24.38 14.01 -12.93
CA ASP A 105 24.57 13.14 -14.10
C ASP A 105 23.20 12.73 -14.67
N SER A 106 23.15 12.26 -15.92
CA SER A 106 21.91 11.80 -16.55
C SER A 106 21.86 10.27 -16.60
N ILE A 107 20.72 9.69 -16.21
CA ILE A 107 20.46 8.26 -16.27
C ILE A 107 19.32 8.01 -17.26
N THR A 108 19.62 7.32 -18.35
CA THR A 108 18.66 6.91 -19.36
C THR A 108 18.20 5.48 -19.09
N TYR A 109 16.90 5.32 -18.90
CA TYR A 109 16.24 4.04 -18.76
C TYR A 109 15.60 3.63 -20.08
N THR A 110 15.79 2.38 -20.50
CA THR A 110 15.05 1.80 -21.62
C THR A 110 14.00 0.85 -21.07
N ILE A 111 12.73 1.13 -21.36
CA ILE A 111 11.57 0.39 -20.89
C ILE A 111 10.95 -0.35 -22.09
N LEU A 112 10.66 -1.63 -21.90
CA LEU A 112 9.87 -2.45 -22.81
C LEU A 112 8.44 -2.52 -22.27
N HIS A 113 7.48 -2.06 -23.06
CA HIS A 113 6.06 -2.12 -22.70
C HIS A 113 5.43 -3.47 -23.08
N SER A 114 4.28 -3.77 -22.48
CA SER A 114 3.50 -4.99 -22.75
C SER A 114 3.11 -5.19 -24.22
N ASN A 115 3.00 -4.11 -25.00
CA ASN A 115 2.75 -4.12 -26.44
C ASN A 115 4.02 -4.29 -27.30
N ASN A 116 5.15 -4.67 -26.69
CA ASN A 116 6.48 -4.77 -27.30
C ASN A 116 7.05 -3.46 -27.86
N THR A 117 6.47 -2.29 -27.51
CA THR A 117 7.09 -1.01 -27.82
C THR A 117 8.18 -0.68 -26.80
N THR A 118 9.18 0.09 -27.23
CA THR A 118 10.26 0.53 -26.35
C THR A 118 10.23 2.04 -26.19
N GLU A 119 10.37 2.49 -24.95
CA GLU A 119 10.48 3.89 -24.60
C GLU A 119 11.79 4.15 -23.84
N GLN A 120 12.35 5.34 -24.03
CA GLN A 120 13.48 5.81 -23.25
C GLN A 120 13.10 7.01 -22.40
N ALA A 121 13.38 6.92 -21.11
CA ALA A 121 13.19 8.00 -20.17
C ALA A 121 14.54 8.40 -19.58
N THR A 122 14.92 9.68 -19.69
CA THR A 122 16.16 10.19 -19.10
C THR A 122 15.85 11.03 -17.88
N LEU A 123 16.41 10.65 -16.75
CA LEU A 123 16.22 11.30 -15.46
C LEU A 123 17.56 11.81 -14.91
N PRO A 124 17.58 12.96 -14.22
CA PRO A 124 18.78 13.39 -13.51
C PRO A 124 19.03 12.47 -12.32
N ALA A 125 20.30 12.14 -12.08
CA ALA A 125 20.75 11.51 -10.86
C ALA A 125 20.62 12.53 -9.72
N LEU A 126 19.88 12.17 -8.68
CA LEU A 126 19.61 12.99 -7.50
C LEU A 126 20.26 12.37 -6.27
N GLN A 127 20.49 13.19 -5.24
CA GLN A 127 20.90 12.72 -3.93
C GLN A 127 19.65 12.58 -3.05
N PHE A 128 19.44 11.40 -2.46
CA PHE A 128 18.32 11.18 -1.56
C PHE A 128 18.50 12.01 -0.30
N SER A 129 17.58 12.94 -0.05
CA SER A 129 17.66 13.90 1.06
C SER A 129 16.71 13.53 2.19
N TRP A 130 16.94 14.12 3.36
CA TRP A 130 16.01 14.04 4.49
C TRP A 130 14.61 14.55 4.14
N GLY A 131 14.51 15.62 3.34
CA GLY A 131 13.24 16.15 2.88
C GLY A 131 12.48 15.13 2.04
N MET A 132 13.17 14.50 1.08
CA MET A 132 12.59 13.44 0.26
C MET A 132 12.14 12.24 1.10
N TRP A 133 12.93 11.84 2.11
CA TRP A 133 12.52 10.79 3.03
C TRP A 133 11.25 11.16 3.80
N PHE A 134 11.19 12.37 4.35
CA PHE A 134 10.05 12.81 5.17
C PHE A 134 8.76 12.92 4.35
N GLU A 135 8.84 13.53 3.16
CA GLU A 135 7.69 13.71 2.27
C GLU A 135 7.14 12.37 1.75
N ASN A 136 8.02 11.41 1.41
CA ASN A 136 7.58 10.15 0.83
C ASN A 136 7.24 9.09 1.89
N TYR A 137 7.98 9.01 3.00
CA TYR A 137 7.85 7.94 3.99
C TYR A 137 7.50 8.46 5.39
N GLY A 138 8.01 9.62 5.79
CA GLY A 138 7.79 10.19 7.13
C GLY A 138 6.31 10.53 7.40
N LEU A 139 5.62 11.14 6.43
CA LEU A 139 4.19 11.44 6.55
C LEU A 139 3.34 10.17 6.65
N ALA A 140 3.67 9.13 5.89
CA ALA A 140 3.02 7.83 5.99
C ALA A 140 3.24 7.22 7.39
N LEU A 141 4.46 7.26 7.92
CA LEU A 141 4.76 6.80 9.28
C LEU A 141 3.89 7.52 10.33
N LEU A 142 3.83 8.85 10.28
CA LEU A 142 3.04 9.65 11.20
C LEU A 142 1.55 9.34 11.10
N ALA A 143 1.02 9.19 9.89
CA ALA A 143 -0.36 8.77 9.67
C ALA A 143 -0.60 7.36 10.25
N GLY A 144 0.30 6.41 10.00
CA GLY A 144 0.22 5.05 10.51
C GLY A 144 0.21 4.98 12.03
N ILE A 145 1.11 5.73 12.69
CA ILE A 145 1.14 5.86 14.17
C ILE A 145 -0.16 6.47 14.67
N SER A 146 -0.67 7.51 14.00
CA SER A 146 -1.91 8.19 14.42
C SER A 146 -3.11 7.25 14.37
N TRP A 147 -3.29 6.52 13.26
CA TRP A 147 -4.34 5.50 13.12
C TRP A 147 -4.22 4.41 14.18
N LEU A 148 -2.99 3.95 14.45
CA LEU A 148 -2.73 2.92 15.44
C LEU A 148 -3.03 3.38 16.88
N LEU A 149 -2.68 4.62 17.22
CA LEU A 149 -2.95 5.21 18.53
C LEU A 149 -4.45 5.41 18.74
N VAL A 150 -5.14 6.00 17.77
CA VAL A 150 -6.60 6.19 17.83
C VAL A 150 -7.30 4.84 17.92
N GLY A 151 -6.91 3.86 17.09
CA GLY A 151 -7.43 2.49 17.15
C GLY A 151 -7.23 1.86 18.53
N THR A 152 -6.03 1.94 19.08
CA THR A 152 -5.73 1.38 20.41
C THR A 152 -6.57 2.05 21.50
N LEU A 153 -6.69 3.37 21.47
CA LEU A 153 -7.46 4.13 22.46
C LEU A 153 -8.96 3.80 22.38
N LEU A 154 -9.52 3.71 21.18
CA LEU A 154 -10.89 3.25 20.96
C LEU A 154 -11.10 1.82 21.46
N LEU A 155 -10.11 0.93 21.30
CA LEU A 155 -10.25 -0.45 21.77
C LEU A 155 -10.32 -0.51 23.29
N VAL A 156 -9.42 0.21 23.96
CA VAL A 156 -9.29 0.21 25.43
C VAL A 156 -10.51 0.85 26.08
N THR A 157 -11.11 1.83 25.41
CA THR A 157 -12.30 2.56 25.90
C THR A 157 -13.63 1.97 25.41
N ALA A 158 -13.61 0.94 24.55
CA ALA A 158 -14.81 0.31 24.03
C ALA A 158 -15.65 -0.33 25.14
N GLN A 159 -16.88 0.14 25.29
CA GLN A 159 -17.86 -0.42 26.23
C GLN A 159 -18.78 -1.47 25.57
N ASP A 160 -18.80 -1.50 24.24
CA ASP A 160 -19.62 -2.40 23.44
C ASP A 160 -18.86 -2.98 22.24
N TRP A 161 -19.44 -4.03 21.65
CA TRP A 161 -18.86 -4.69 20.48
C TRP A 161 -18.70 -3.74 19.29
N THR A 162 -19.63 -2.80 19.13
CA THR A 162 -19.62 -1.81 18.05
C THR A 162 -18.37 -0.92 18.14
N GLY A 163 -18.06 -0.35 19.31
CA GLY A 163 -16.84 0.43 19.50
C GLY A 163 -15.56 -0.40 19.35
N ALA A 164 -15.59 -1.68 19.74
CA ALA A 164 -14.46 -2.58 19.49
C ALA A 164 -14.25 -2.85 17.99
N VAL A 165 -15.31 -2.99 17.20
CA VAL A 165 -15.24 -3.16 15.74
C VAL A 165 -14.66 -1.91 15.08
N GLU A 166 -15.11 -0.70 15.46
CA GLU A 166 -14.52 0.56 14.96
C GLU A 166 -13.00 0.55 15.13
N SER A 167 -12.54 0.27 16.35
CA SER A 167 -11.12 0.18 16.68
C SER A 167 -10.36 -0.84 15.82
N ILE A 168 -10.88 -2.07 15.72
CA ILE A 168 -10.23 -3.15 14.94
C ILE A 168 -10.12 -2.75 13.47
N THR A 169 -11.10 -2.03 12.94
CA THR A 169 -11.10 -1.58 11.54
C THR A 169 -10.15 -0.43 11.25
N LEU A 170 -9.59 0.22 12.28
CA LEU A 170 -8.49 1.19 12.12
C LEU A 170 -7.11 0.53 11.96
N LEU A 171 -7.00 -0.77 12.23
CA LEU A 171 -5.76 -1.53 12.05
C LEU A 171 -5.32 -1.63 10.58
N PRO A 172 -6.16 -2.01 9.59
CA PRO A 172 -5.74 -2.07 8.18
C PRO A 172 -5.11 -0.78 7.63
N PRO A 173 -5.70 0.42 7.79
CA PRO A 173 -5.03 1.64 7.33
C PRO A 173 -3.73 1.90 8.10
N ALA A 174 -3.67 1.62 9.41
CA ALA A 174 -2.42 1.72 10.17
C ALA A 174 -1.33 0.78 9.60
N MET A 175 -1.68 -0.47 9.29
CA MET A 175 -0.76 -1.44 8.70
C MET A 175 -0.22 -0.98 7.34
N LEU A 176 -1.09 -0.50 6.44
CA LEU A 176 -0.70 0.00 5.12
C LEU A 176 0.34 1.12 5.22
N PHE A 177 0.13 2.06 6.16
CA PHE A 177 1.00 3.21 6.34
C PHE A 177 2.30 2.89 7.11
N LEU A 178 2.23 2.08 8.16
CA LEU A 178 3.40 1.69 8.95
C LEU A 178 4.36 0.81 8.17
N LEU A 179 3.82 -0.07 7.33
CA LEU A 179 4.62 -1.01 6.53
C LEU A 179 5.01 -0.41 5.16
N TYR A 180 4.60 0.81 4.86
CA TYR A 180 4.93 1.52 3.62
C TYR A 180 6.45 1.62 3.39
N SER A 181 7.25 1.71 4.46
CA SER A 181 8.71 1.70 4.37
C SER A 181 9.29 0.40 3.82
N HIS A 182 8.58 -0.72 3.93
CA HIS A 182 9.02 -2.03 3.42
C HIS A 182 8.75 -2.21 1.93
N TRP A 183 8.04 -1.26 1.32
CA TRP A 183 7.57 -1.41 -0.04
C TRP A 183 8.51 -0.82 -1.11
N GLY A 184 9.32 0.17 -0.74
CA GLY A 184 10.18 0.89 -1.67
C GLY A 184 11.63 0.90 -1.23
N ASN A 185 12.53 0.91 -2.20
CA ASN A 185 13.94 1.20 -1.99
C ASN A 185 14.37 2.17 -3.09
N VAL A 186 15.19 3.15 -2.72
CA VAL A 186 15.61 4.22 -3.63
C VAL A 186 16.82 3.75 -4.47
N GLN A 187 17.59 2.79 -3.96
CA GLN A 187 18.81 2.30 -4.60
C GLN A 187 18.65 1.00 -5.40
N GLN A 188 17.68 0.16 -5.06
CA GLN A 188 17.50 -1.16 -5.67
C GLN A 188 16.02 -1.47 -5.89
N ALA A 189 15.71 -2.31 -6.88
CA ALA A 189 14.37 -2.86 -7.00
C ALA A 189 14.14 -3.78 -5.80
N TYR A 190 13.14 -3.47 -4.96
CA TYR A 190 12.92 -4.22 -3.73
C TYR A 190 12.36 -5.61 -4.08
N PRO A 191 13.01 -6.71 -3.66
CA PRO A 191 12.42 -8.03 -3.80
C PRO A 191 11.19 -8.11 -2.89
N ALA A 192 10.10 -8.72 -3.35
CA ALA A 192 8.92 -8.97 -2.54
C ALA A 192 9.27 -9.87 -1.34
N ASP A 193 9.66 -9.26 -0.22
CA ASP A 193 10.05 -9.96 0.99
C ASP A 193 8.83 -10.51 1.75
N ILE A 194 9.10 -11.24 2.83
CA ILE A 194 8.05 -11.88 3.64
C ILE A 194 7.11 -10.84 4.26
N VAL A 195 7.63 -9.67 4.65
CA VAL A 195 6.81 -8.57 5.23
C VAL A 195 5.86 -8.02 4.18
N PHE A 196 6.36 -7.78 2.97
CA PHE A 196 5.55 -7.34 1.83
C PHE A 196 4.47 -8.36 1.50
N GLN A 197 4.83 -9.63 1.34
CA GLN A 197 3.91 -10.68 0.92
C GLN A 197 2.87 -11.04 1.98
N LEU A 198 3.27 -11.21 3.24
CA LEU A 198 2.38 -11.75 4.28
C LEU A 198 1.68 -10.67 5.13
N LEU A 199 2.16 -9.42 5.12
CA LEU A 199 1.58 -8.36 5.94
C LEU A 199 1.03 -7.23 5.08
N TRP A 200 1.86 -6.68 4.18
CA TRP A 200 1.46 -5.48 3.45
C TRP A 200 0.42 -5.78 2.36
N VAL A 201 0.62 -6.80 1.52
CA VAL A 201 -0.35 -7.19 0.48
C VAL A 201 -1.72 -7.56 1.09
N PRO A 202 -1.81 -8.43 2.11
CA PRO A 202 -3.07 -8.72 2.80
C PRO A 202 -3.73 -7.50 3.45
N SER A 203 -2.98 -6.42 3.74
CA SER A 203 -3.57 -5.21 4.33
C SER A 203 -4.59 -4.53 3.41
N PHE A 204 -4.46 -4.63 2.08
CA PHE A 204 -5.49 -4.15 1.15
C PHE A 204 -6.78 -4.97 1.24
N ALA A 205 -6.65 -6.29 1.33
CA ALA A 205 -7.79 -7.16 1.49
C ALA A 205 -8.45 -6.96 2.87
N LEU A 206 -7.65 -6.75 3.93
CA LEU A 206 -8.11 -6.42 5.26
C LEU A 206 -8.82 -5.05 5.29
N LEU A 207 -8.35 -4.07 4.53
CA LEU A 207 -9.03 -2.78 4.36
C LEU A 207 -10.39 -2.95 3.67
N GLY A 208 -10.45 -3.76 2.60
CA GLY A 208 -11.72 -4.11 1.95
C GLY A 208 -12.69 -4.78 2.90
N ALA A 209 -12.23 -5.77 3.67
CA ALA A 209 -13.02 -6.45 4.70
C ALA A 209 -13.53 -5.47 5.76
N ALA A 210 -12.67 -4.56 6.23
CA ALA A 210 -13.01 -3.54 7.21
C ALA A 210 -14.10 -2.59 6.70
N PHE A 211 -14.01 -2.13 5.45
CA PHE A 211 -15.06 -1.29 4.84
C PHE A 211 -16.41 -2.01 4.76
N ILE A 212 -16.42 -3.27 4.34
CA ILE A 212 -17.65 -4.08 4.29
C ILE A 212 -18.20 -4.27 5.70
N HIS A 213 -17.34 -4.62 6.67
CA HIS A 213 -17.74 -4.87 8.05
C HIS A 213 -18.32 -3.62 8.71
N LEU A 214 -17.69 -2.45 8.56
CA LEU A 214 -18.22 -1.17 9.02
C LEU A 214 -19.58 -0.87 8.38
N SER A 215 -19.69 -1.04 7.07
CA SER A 215 -20.93 -0.73 6.33
C SER A 215 -22.12 -1.60 6.77
N LEU A 216 -21.86 -2.87 7.09
CA LEU A 216 -22.88 -3.77 7.62
C LEU A 216 -23.19 -3.52 9.09
N THR A 217 -22.24 -2.93 9.84
CA THR A 217 -22.39 -2.57 11.25
C THR A 217 -23.20 -1.30 11.43
N TYR A 218 -22.94 -0.27 10.62
CA TYR A 218 -23.58 1.05 10.68
C TYR A 218 -24.79 1.23 9.77
N ARG A 219 -25.40 0.15 9.27
CA ARG A 219 -26.67 0.29 8.55
C ARG A 219 -27.79 0.73 9.50
N PRO A 220 -28.69 1.65 9.11
CA PRO A 220 -29.74 2.18 9.97
C PRO A 220 -30.61 1.12 10.66
N GLU A 221 -30.82 -0.02 10.00
CA GLU A 221 -31.62 -1.14 10.51
C GLU A 221 -30.91 -1.90 11.64
N ALA A 222 -29.58 -1.90 11.67
CA ALA A 222 -28.78 -2.62 12.65
C ALA A 222 -28.58 -1.81 13.95
N MET A 223 -28.76 -0.49 13.92
CA MET A 223 -28.53 0.39 15.08
C MET A 223 -29.63 0.31 16.17
N ARG A 224 -30.73 -0.41 15.92
CA ARG A 224 -31.91 -0.41 16.81
C ARG A 224 -31.77 -1.30 18.03
N THR A 225 -30.81 -2.24 18.04
CA THR A 225 -30.65 -3.19 19.14
C THR A 225 -29.19 -3.34 19.54
N PRO A 226 -28.88 -3.46 20.86
CA PRO A 226 -27.54 -3.82 21.31
C PRO A 226 -27.14 -5.15 20.68
N ARG A 227 -25.99 -5.16 20.00
CA ARG A 227 -25.64 -6.21 19.05
C ARG A 227 -24.66 -7.20 19.66
N ARG A 228 -24.91 -8.49 19.43
CA ARG A 228 -23.98 -9.59 19.67
C ARG A 228 -23.24 -9.95 18.36
N PRO A 229 -22.02 -10.50 18.44
CA PRO A 229 -21.27 -10.94 17.27
C PRO A 229 -22.08 -11.99 16.48
N ARG A 230 -22.09 -11.84 15.15
CA ARG A 230 -22.79 -12.70 14.18
C ARG A 230 -21.84 -13.05 13.05
N LEU A 231 -21.61 -14.34 12.83
CA LEU A 231 -20.69 -14.84 11.79
C LEU A 231 -20.92 -14.21 10.41
N MET A 232 -22.19 -14.04 10.02
CA MET A 232 -22.55 -13.52 8.68
C MET A 232 -22.13 -12.06 8.45
N ILE A 233 -21.94 -11.27 9.51
CA ILE A 233 -21.59 -9.86 9.40
C ILE A 233 -20.18 -9.61 9.92
N ASP A 234 -19.81 -10.24 11.04
CA ASP A 234 -18.53 -10.04 11.70
C ASP A 234 -17.43 -10.99 11.17
N GLY A 235 -17.80 -12.10 10.52
CA GLY A 235 -16.85 -13.09 9.99
C GLY A 235 -16.80 -13.15 8.45
N LEU A 236 -17.95 -13.12 7.78
CA LEU A 236 -18.05 -13.23 6.31
C LEU A 236 -17.15 -12.24 5.55
N PRO A 237 -17.03 -10.95 5.95
CA PRO A 237 -16.15 -10.00 5.26
C PRO A 237 -14.68 -10.40 5.27
N TYR A 238 -14.25 -11.24 6.20
CA TYR A 238 -12.85 -11.64 6.34
C TYR A 238 -12.54 -12.98 5.65
N LEU A 239 -13.53 -13.71 5.11
CA LEU A 239 -13.28 -14.98 4.41
C LEU A 239 -12.32 -14.85 3.22
N PRO A 240 -12.43 -13.81 2.36
CA PRO A 240 -11.47 -13.65 1.26
C PRO A 240 -10.05 -13.40 1.75
N LEU A 241 -9.88 -12.68 2.86
CA LEU A 241 -8.58 -12.49 3.49
C LEU A 241 -8.02 -13.82 4.04
N ILE A 242 -8.85 -14.62 4.71
CA ILE A 242 -8.43 -15.94 5.22
C ILE A 242 -8.02 -16.86 4.07
N ALA A 243 -8.78 -16.84 2.96
CA ALA A 243 -8.45 -17.60 1.76
C ALA A 243 -7.13 -17.15 1.13
N LEU A 244 -6.88 -15.83 1.07
CA LEU A 244 -5.61 -15.26 0.60
C LEU A 244 -4.43 -15.71 1.47
N VAL A 245 -4.53 -15.56 2.79
CA VAL A 245 -3.47 -15.98 3.72
C VAL A 245 -3.22 -17.48 3.65
N ALA A 246 -4.28 -18.30 3.54
CA ALA A 246 -4.15 -19.75 3.37
C ALA A 246 -3.46 -20.10 2.04
N PHE A 247 -3.81 -19.40 0.96
CA PHE A 247 -3.16 -19.56 -0.35
C PHE A 247 -1.68 -19.15 -0.31
N GLU A 248 -1.34 -18.03 0.31
CA GLU A 248 0.04 -17.57 0.47
C GLU A 248 0.87 -18.56 1.29
N CYS A 249 0.37 -18.97 2.46
CA CYS A 249 1.05 -19.91 3.34
C CYS A 249 1.25 -21.26 2.64
N SER A 250 0.22 -21.79 1.97
CA SER A 250 0.32 -23.05 1.23
C SER A 250 1.30 -22.93 0.05
N SER A 251 1.26 -21.83 -0.69
CA SER A 251 2.18 -21.60 -1.82
C SER A 251 3.63 -21.49 -1.34
N PHE A 252 3.88 -20.75 -0.25
CA PHE A 252 5.21 -20.64 0.34
C PHE A 252 5.73 -21.99 0.84
N LEU A 253 4.89 -22.78 1.51
CA LEU A 253 5.27 -24.11 2.02
C LEU A 253 5.55 -25.12 0.90
N ILE A 254 4.79 -25.07 -0.21
CA ILE A 254 4.89 -26.06 -1.29
C ILE A 254 5.94 -25.67 -2.34
N PHE A 255 5.97 -24.40 -2.74
CA PHE A 255 6.78 -23.92 -3.87
C PHE A 255 7.96 -23.03 -3.45
N GLY A 256 8.11 -22.73 -2.15
CA GLY A 256 9.17 -21.85 -1.63
C GLY A 256 9.05 -20.38 -2.07
N SER A 257 7.96 -20.03 -2.76
CA SER A 257 7.71 -18.68 -3.29
C SER A 257 6.20 -18.44 -3.45
N VAL A 258 5.79 -17.17 -3.43
CA VAL A 258 4.41 -16.75 -3.71
C VAL A 258 4.44 -15.87 -4.94
N ALA A 259 3.51 -16.11 -5.88
CA ALA A 259 3.32 -15.24 -7.03
C ALA A 259 2.82 -13.87 -6.54
N ALA A 260 3.72 -12.90 -6.43
CA ALA A 260 3.46 -11.64 -5.75
C ALA A 260 2.43 -10.79 -6.51
N ARG A 261 2.47 -10.82 -7.85
CA ARG A 261 1.60 -10.00 -8.69
C ARG A 261 0.13 -10.43 -8.69
N PRO A 262 -0.23 -11.72 -8.91
CA PRO A 262 -1.62 -12.17 -8.76
C PRO A 262 -2.18 -11.87 -7.38
N ASN A 263 -1.37 -12.08 -6.34
CA ASN A 263 -1.78 -11.85 -4.97
C ASN A 263 -2.10 -10.37 -4.70
N LEU A 264 -1.21 -9.47 -5.14
CA LEU A 264 -1.43 -8.02 -5.06
C LEU A 264 -2.69 -7.59 -5.82
N ILE A 265 -2.93 -8.12 -7.02
CA ILE A 265 -4.12 -7.80 -7.83
C ILE A 265 -5.40 -8.23 -7.11
N VAL A 266 -5.43 -9.45 -6.55
CA VAL A 266 -6.61 -9.94 -5.83
C VAL A 266 -6.84 -9.13 -4.55
N ALA A 267 -5.78 -8.82 -3.79
CA ALA A 267 -5.90 -8.03 -2.57
C ALA A 267 -6.35 -6.58 -2.84
N LEU A 268 -5.77 -5.92 -3.84
CA LEU A 268 -6.20 -4.58 -4.29
C LEU A 268 -7.64 -4.62 -4.83
N GLY A 269 -7.97 -5.61 -5.66
CA GLY A 269 -9.31 -5.80 -6.20
C GLY A 269 -10.35 -5.96 -5.10
N TYR A 270 -10.04 -6.71 -4.05
CA TYR A 270 -10.91 -6.84 -2.88
C TYR A 270 -11.01 -5.54 -2.06
N GLY A 271 -9.90 -4.81 -1.91
CA GLY A 271 -9.90 -3.47 -1.33
C GLY A 271 -10.83 -2.50 -2.06
N VAL A 272 -10.72 -2.44 -3.39
CA VAL A 272 -11.58 -1.62 -4.26
C VAL A 272 -13.04 -2.07 -4.15
N PHE A 273 -13.31 -3.38 -4.22
CA PHE A 273 -14.65 -3.92 -4.07
C PHE A 273 -15.28 -3.51 -2.73
N GLY A 274 -14.53 -3.66 -1.62
CA GLY A 274 -15.00 -3.25 -0.30
C GLY A 274 -15.27 -1.76 -0.20
N GLY A 275 -14.42 -0.92 -0.80
CA GLY A 275 -14.63 0.53 -0.90
C GLY A 275 -15.88 0.90 -1.70
N VAL A 276 -16.07 0.31 -2.88
CA VAL A 276 -17.27 0.55 -3.72
C VAL A 276 -18.54 0.10 -3.00
N LEU A 277 -18.53 -1.10 -2.40
CA LEU A 277 -19.68 -1.60 -1.66
C LEU A 277 -20.02 -0.70 -0.48
N SER A 278 -19.00 -0.26 0.26
CA SER A 278 -19.17 0.67 1.39
C SER A 278 -19.74 2.01 0.95
N PHE A 279 -19.23 2.56 -0.15
CA PHE A 279 -19.74 3.80 -0.75
C PHE A 279 -21.21 3.69 -1.15
N VAL A 280 -21.61 2.59 -1.81
CA VAL A 280 -22.99 2.33 -2.20
C VAL A 280 -23.90 2.21 -0.98
N ILE A 281 -23.50 1.43 0.04
CA ILE A 281 -24.26 1.30 1.29
C ILE A 281 -24.36 2.65 2.01
N GLY A 282 -23.28 3.44 2.00
CA GLY A 282 -23.23 4.79 2.57
C GLY A 282 -24.20 5.74 1.89
N ILE A 283 -24.21 5.79 0.56
CA ILE A 283 -25.18 6.60 -0.21
C ILE A 283 -26.61 6.17 0.09
N ILE A 284 -26.91 4.87 0.02
CA ILE A 284 -28.26 4.37 0.30
C ILE A 284 -28.68 4.74 1.72
N SER A 285 -27.77 4.65 2.69
CA SER A 285 -28.02 5.04 4.08
C SER A 285 -28.30 6.54 4.18
N LEU A 286 -27.50 7.40 3.53
CA LEU A 286 -27.73 8.85 3.48
C LEU A 286 -29.08 9.20 2.82
N LEU A 287 -29.43 8.55 1.71
CA LEU A 287 -30.72 8.74 1.02
C LEU A 287 -31.92 8.31 1.89
N ARG A 288 -31.78 7.25 2.70
CA ARG A 288 -32.81 6.85 3.68
C ARG A 288 -32.93 7.85 4.83
N VAL A 289 -31.80 8.33 5.35
CA VAL A 289 -31.76 9.32 6.44
C VAL A 289 -32.34 10.66 6.01
N SER A 290 -32.07 11.09 4.78
CA SER A 290 -32.60 12.31 4.16
C SER A 290 -34.06 12.20 3.69
N ARG A 291 -34.71 11.03 3.89
CA ARG A 291 -36.11 10.74 3.52
C ARG A 291 -36.38 10.71 2.02
N ILE A 292 -35.35 10.61 1.19
CA ILE A 292 -35.51 10.42 -0.26
C ILE A 292 -35.95 8.98 -0.55
N LEU A 293 -35.47 8.01 0.25
CA LEU A 293 -35.88 6.60 0.18
C LEU A 293 -36.67 6.18 1.45
N PRO A 294 -37.66 5.27 1.32
CA PRO A 294 -38.31 4.68 2.48
C PRO A 294 -37.29 3.85 3.30
N GLY A 295 -37.25 4.04 4.62
CA GLY A 295 -36.26 3.37 5.46
C GLY A 295 -36.40 3.62 6.97
N ALA A 296 -35.60 2.88 7.73
CA ALA A 296 -35.56 2.97 9.18
C ALA A 296 -34.99 4.32 9.67
N ARG A 297 -35.70 5.00 10.57
CA ARG A 297 -35.19 6.22 11.24
C ARG A 297 -33.95 5.89 12.07
N ILE A 298 -32.95 6.79 12.04
CA ILE A 298 -31.83 6.77 12.99
C ILE A 298 -32.41 6.86 14.41
N PRO A 299 -32.05 5.93 15.31
CA PRO A 299 -32.43 5.99 16.70
C PRO A 299 -32.04 7.34 17.37
N HIS A 300 -32.90 7.87 18.23
CA HIS A 300 -32.69 9.20 18.85
C HIS A 300 -31.37 9.32 19.62
N ASN A 301 -30.92 8.24 20.26
CA ASN A 301 -29.63 8.16 20.96
C ASN A 301 -28.42 8.34 20.02
N VAL A 302 -28.46 7.77 18.81
CA VAL A 302 -27.38 7.91 17.82
C VAL A 302 -27.40 9.31 17.19
N ARG A 303 -28.59 9.86 16.94
CA ARG A 303 -28.75 11.23 16.44
C ARG A 303 -28.21 12.26 17.44
N ARG A 304 -28.37 12.01 18.74
CA ARG A 304 -27.84 12.88 19.80
C ARG A 304 -26.30 12.88 19.80
N ARG A 305 -25.67 11.70 19.76
CA ARG A 305 -24.20 11.57 19.66
C ARG A 305 -23.61 12.26 18.42
N LEU A 306 -24.26 12.14 17.26
CA LEU A 306 -23.84 12.85 16.04
C LEU A 306 -24.00 14.37 16.16
N GLY A 307 -25.06 14.83 16.82
CA GLY A 307 -25.26 16.26 17.12
C GLY A 307 -24.20 16.79 18.08
N ASP A 308 -23.88 16.03 19.12
CA ASP A 308 -22.84 16.39 20.10
C ASP A 308 -21.44 16.42 19.45
N LEU A 309 -21.15 15.52 18.50
CA LEU A 309 -19.90 15.51 17.72
C LEU A 309 -19.77 16.63 16.69
N LEU A 310 -20.89 17.14 16.16
CA LEU A 310 -20.90 18.25 15.19
C LEU A 310 -20.95 19.62 15.85
N THR A 311 -21.20 19.68 17.16
CA THR A 311 -21.25 20.91 17.96
C THR A 311 -20.02 21.11 18.85
N LEU A 312 -19.09 20.16 18.82
CA LEU A 312 -17.71 20.26 19.29
C LEU A 312 -16.81 20.85 18.19
#